data_AF-A0A3S5BU03-F1
#
_entry.id   AF-A0A3S5BU03-F1
#
_cell.length_a   1.000
_cell.length_b   1.000
_cell.length_c   1.000
_cell.angle_alpha   90.00
_cell.angle_beta   90.00
_cell.angle_gamma   90.00
#
_symmetry.space_group_name_H-M   'P 1'
#
loop_
_entity.id
_entity.type
_entity.pdbx_description
1 polymer ?
#
loop_
_entity_poly.entity_id
_entity_poly.type
_entity_poly.pdbx_seq_one_letter_code
_entity_poly.pdbx_strand_id
1 'polypeptide(L)' 'MSALYLIATTGKPQIKERDKLSADFLNFLDRCLEVDVDKRATSKELLKHPFITRRAKPLSCLTPLILVARDQAKVQQ' A
#
# COMPACT_ATOMS: atom_id res chain seq x y z
N MET A 1 -13.60 -13.55 -12.87
CA MET A 1 -12.84 -14.46 -11.98
C MET A 1 -11.32 -14.36 -12.18
N SER A 2 -10.73 -13.17 -12.37
CA SER A 2 -9.32 -13.08 -12.79
C SER A 2 -8.32 -12.88 -11.65
N ALA A 3 -8.73 -12.26 -10.54
CA ALA A 3 -7.81 -11.91 -9.47
C ALA A 3 -7.27 -13.14 -8.70
N LEU A 4 -8.13 -14.08 -8.32
CA LEU A 4 -7.72 -15.30 -7.60
C LEU A 4 -6.80 -16.19 -8.45
N TYR A 5 -7.09 -16.33 -9.74
CA TYR A 5 -6.26 -17.10 -10.67
C TYR A 5 -4.87 -16.47 -10.85
N LEU A 6 -4.79 -15.14 -11.04
CA LEU A 6 -3.52 -14.44 -11.18
C LEU A 6 -2.67 -14.48 -9.90
N ILE A 7 -3.30 -14.45 -8.71
CA ILE A 7 -2.60 -14.59 -7.44
C ILE A 7 -2.01 -16.01 -7.30
N ALA A 8 -2.77 -17.04 -7.67
CA ALA A 8 -2.31 -18.42 -7.63
C ALA A 8 -1.15 -18.72 -8.61
N THR A 9 -1.10 -18.02 -9.75
CA THR A 9 -0.08 -18.25 -10.79
C THR A 9 1.14 -17.35 -10.70
N THR A 10 1.01 -16.14 -10.14
CA THR A 10 2.08 -15.12 -10.19
C THR A 10 2.83 -14.98 -8.85
N GLY A 11 2.32 -15.58 -7.77
CA GLY A 11 2.93 -15.46 -6.44
C GLY A 11 2.90 -14.01 -5.93
N LYS A 12 4.02 -13.54 -5.35
CA LYS A 12 4.14 -12.16 -4.85
C LYS A 12 4.06 -11.15 -6.01
N PRO A 13 3.10 -10.20 -5.99
CA PRO A 13 2.96 -9.23 -7.08
C PRO A 13 4.24 -8.39 -7.20
N GLN A 14 4.76 -8.26 -8.42
CA GLN A 14 5.90 -7.39 -8.68
C GLN A 14 5.47 -5.92 -8.61
N ILE A 15 6.11 -5.18 -7.73
CA ILE A 15 5.92 -3.73 -7.61
C ILE A 15 6.61 -3.08 -8.81
N LYS A 16 5.86 -2.37 -9.63
CA LYS A 16 6.41 -1.56 -10.73
C LYS A 16 7.17 -0.36 -10.15
N GLU A 17 8.24 0.06 -10.82
CA GLU A 17 8.99 1.28 -10.47
C GLU A 17 9.49 1.32 -9.01
N ARG A 18 10.03 0.19 -8.51
CA ARG A 18 10.52 0.06 -7.12
C ARG A 18 11.49 1.17 -6.72
N ASP A 19 12.33 1.62 -7.66
CA ASP A 19 13.35 2.64 -7.42
C ASP A 19 12.76 4.03 -7.09
N LYS A 20 11.48 4.27 -7.41
CA LYS A 20 10.79 5.51 -7.02
C LYS A 20 10.23 5.46 -5.60
N LEU A 21 10.22 4.30 -4.96
CA LEU A 21 9.67 4.10 -3.63
C LEU A 21 10.77 4.17 -2.58
N SER A 22 10.45 4.70 -1.40
CA SER A 22 11.41 4.73 -0.30
C SER A 22 11.69 3.32 0.23
N ALA A 23 12.89 3.09 0.74
CA ALA A 23 13.28 1.82 1.34
C ALA A 23 12.32 1.38 2.47
N ASP A 24 11.88 2.33 3.31
CA ASP A 24 10.88 2.09 4.36
C ASP A 24 9.54 1.60 3.77
N PHE A 25 9.11 2.16 2.64
CA PHE A 25 7.85 1.77 2.02
C PHE A 25 7.96 0.40 1.33
N LEU A 26 9.07 0.14 0.63
CA LEU A 26 9.34 -1.17 0.03
C LEU A 26 9.37 -2.27 1.10
N ASN A 27 10.07 -2.05 2.21
CA ASN A 27 10.11 -3.02 3.30
C ASN A 27 8.73 -3.26 3.92
N PHE A 28 7.93 -2.19 4.10
CA PHE A 28 6.56 -2.32 4.58
C PHE A 28 5.71 -3.21 3.64
N LEU A 29 5.78 -2.95 2.32
CA LEU A 29 5.06 -3.75 1.33
C LEU A 29 5.55 -5.21 1.30
N ASP A 30 6.85 -5.43 1.44
CA ASP A 30 7.42 -6.76 1.46
C ASP A 30 6.91 -7.59 2.65
N ARG A 31 6.73 -6.97 3.83
CA ARG A 31 6.14 -7.62 5.01
C ARG A 31 4.63 -7.88 4.88
N CYS A 32 3.91 -7.01 4.18
CA CYS A 32 2.47 -7.18 3.89
C CYS A 32 2.21 -8.29 2.87
N LEU A 33 3.10 -8.41 1.88
CA LEU A 33 2.98 -9.30 0.72
C LEU A 33 3.80 -10.58 0.86
N GLU A 34 4.20 -10.95 2.09
CA GLU A 34 4.89 -12.21 2.37
C GLU A 34 3.97 -13.38 2.01
N VAL A 35 4.47 -14.34 1.24
CA VAL A 35 3.68 -15.46 0.71
C VAL A 35 3.43 -16.48 1.82
N ASP A 36 4.44 -16.70 2.66
CA ASP A 36 4.34 -17.59 3.82
C ASP A 36 3.51 -16.93 4.94
N VAL A 37 2.39 -17.56 5.29
CA VAL A 37 1.43 -17.03 6.28
C VAL A 37 2.07 -16.89 7.66
N ASP A 38 2.95 -17.83 8.03
CA ASP A 38 3.60 -17.83 9.35
C ASP A 38 4.67 -16.74 9.45
N LYS A 39 5.24 -16.31 8.31
CA LYS A 39 6.21 -15.21 8.24
C LYS A 39 5.55 -13.86 7.99
N ARG A 40 4.30 -13.82 7.52
CA ARG A 40 3.60 -12.58 7.20
C ARG A 40 3.33 -11.77 8.47
N ALA A 41 3.71 -10.50 8.44
CA ALA A 41 3.55 -9.63 9.59
C ALA A 41 2.06 -9.40 9.92
N THR A 42 1.76 -9.45 11.20
CA THR A 42 0.43 -9.12 11.73
C THR A 42 0.18 -7.62 11.72
N SER A 43 -1.08 -7.21 11.79
CA SER A 43 -1.45 -5.79 11.88
C SER A 43 -0.79 -5.07 13.07
N LYS A 44 -0.69 -5.74 14.23
CA LYS A 44 -0.03 -5.22 15.43
C LYS A 44 1.46 -4.92 15.20
N GLU A 45 2.14 -5.75 14.41
CA GLU A 45 3.55 -5.55 14.08
C GLU A 45 3.74 -4.47 13.00
N LEU A 46 2.84 -4.43 12.01
CA LEU A 46 2.86 -3.44 10.93
C LEU A 46 2.58 -2.03 11.43
N LEU A 47 1.72 -1.85 12.44
CA LEU A 47 1.49 -0.56 13.09
C LEU A 47 2.75 0.03 13.75
N LYS A 48 3.70 -0.83 14.15
CA LYS A 48 4.98 -0.41 14.73
C LYS A 48 6.06 -0.14 13.69
N HIS A 49 5.77 -0.38 12.40
CA HIS A 49 6.76 -0.24 11.33
C HIS A 49 7.19 1.23 11.13
N PRO A 50 8.47 1.52 10.78
CA PRO A 50 8.95 2.89 10.53
C PRO A 50 8.14 3.65 9.47
N PHE A 51 7.63 2.96 8.44
CA PHE A 51 6.76 3.58 7.44
C PHE A 51 5.50 4.20 8.07
N ILE A 52 4.83 3.48 8.99
CA ILE A 52 3.62 3.98 9.65
C ILE A 52 3.98 4.98 10.75
N THR A 53 4.97 4.67 11.59
CA THR A 53 5.28 5.48 12.79
C THR A 53 6.04 6.77 12.50
N ARG A 54 6.82 6.83 11.41
CA ARG A 54 7.70 7.99 11.11
C ARG A 54 7.34 8.70 9.81
N ARG A 55 6.75 8.01 8.83
CA ARG A 55 6.42 8.60 7.52
C ARG A 55 4.97 9.03 7.39
N ALA A 56 4.07 8.56 8.25
CA ALA A 56 2.67 8.97 8.23
C ALA A 56 2.54 10.47 8.52
N LYS A 57 1.76 11.15 7.67
CA LYS A 57 1.43 12.56 7.85
C LYS A 57 0.11 12.71 8.62
N PRO A 58 -0.14 13.88 9.24
CA PRO A 58 -1.44 14.18 9.83
C PRO A 58 -2.57 14.07 8.80
N LEU A 59 -3.76 13.66 9.24
CA LEU A 59 -4.92 13.45 8.36
C LEU A 59 -5.33 14.72 7.58
N SER A 60 -5.03 15.90 8.11
CA SER A 60 -5.28 17.18 7.45
C SER A 60 -4.59 17.31 6.08
N CYS A 61 -3.51 16.57 5.83
CA CYS A 61 -2.86 16.60 4.52
C CYS A 61 -3.71 15.98 3.39
N LEU A 62 -4.75 15.20 3.73
CA LEU A 62 -5.64 14.56 2.76
C LEU A 62 -6.78 15.47 2.30
N THR A 63 -7.15 16.49 3.07
CA THR A 63 -8.23 17.44 2.72
C THR A 63 -8.13 18.00 1.29
N PRO A 64 -6.99 18.54 0.82
CA PRO A 64 -6.88 19.04 -0.55
C PRO A 64 -7.09 17.95 -1.61
N LEU A 65 -6.59 16.73 -1.36
CA LEU A 65 -6.74 15.61 -2.28
C LEU A 65 -8.21 15.16 -2.39
N ILE A 66 -8.94 15.16 -1.26
CA ILE A 66 -10.35 14.81 -1.21
C ILE A 66 -11.19 15.81 -2.01
N LEU A 67 -10.91 17.12 -1.87
CA LEU A 67 -11.64 18.15 -2.60
C LEU A 67 -11.42 18.02 -4.12
N VAL A 68 -10.18 17.84 -4.55
CA VAL A 68 -9.83 17.63 -5.97
C VAL A 68 -10.54 16.39 -6.53
N ALA A 69 -10.46 15.25 -5.84
CA ALA A 69 -11.10 14.01 -6.29
C ALA A 69 -12.63 14.16 -6.42
N ARG A 70 -13.27 14.86 -5.47
CA ARG A 70 -14.71 15.12 -5.50
C ARG A 70 -15.11 16.00 -6.69
N ASP A 71 -14.32 17.02 -7.00
CA ASP A 71 -14.63 17.92 -8.09
C ASP A 71 -14.42 17.24 -9.45
N GLN A 72 -13.39 16.40 -9.60
CA GLN A 72 -13.20 15.54 -10.78
C GLN A 72 -14.37 14.56 -11.00
N ALA A 73 -14.89 13.96 -9.93
CA ALA A 73 -16.03 13.04 -10.00
C ALA A 73 -17.35 13.73 -10.44
N LYS A 74 -17.46 15.06 -10.28
CA LYS A 74 -18.59 15.84 -10.79
C LYS A 74 -18.46 16.20 -12.27
N VAL A 75 -17.23 16.40 -12.76
CA VAL A 75 -16.94 16.74 -14.16
C VAL A 75 -17.12 15.53 -15.10
N GLN A 76 -17.08 14.31 -14.56
CA GLN A 76 -17.30 13.06 -15.30
C GLN A 76 -18.78 12.61 -15.34
N GLN A 77 -19.70 13.41 -14.80
CA GLN A 77 -21.15 13.24 -14.93
C GLN A 77 -21.70 14.24 -15.94
#